data_AF-A0A928E550-F1
#
_entry.id   AF-A0A928E550-F1
#
_cell.length_a   1.000
_cell.length_b   1.000
_cell.length_c   1.000
_cell.angle_alpha   90.00
_cell.angle_beta   90.00
_cell.angle_gamma   90.00
#
_symmetry.space_group_name_H-M   'P 1'
#
loop_
_entity.id
_entity.type
_entity.pdbx_description
1 polymer ?
#
loop_
_entity_poly.entity_id
_entity_poly.type
_entity_poly.pdbx_seq_one_letter_code
_entity_poly.pdbx_strand_id
1 'polypeptide(L)'
;MNDQQTTLKQWLVSTPIFFALTSFLFAVTLSVLAGLLMPKSETTLSIIGTAMIVTTIISGILAIRRIPTHKMDRAGIVTIFNIKMIILVLMSVISLIMAFNLVPLQMWLLTLMQNPTGIIIGFLLAVCLVLLSLYILGVTIMGFWACFLRARTMNIPLWKIICSIPFGFDMLWVPGYFIPAKQSKKPVVATNIKWISNLTDWTFTRLSNAGFLFAALIIGTGIFNGLTTTLLSLSILLLFAIWIMQMGDKKFEKNIGNTYATTAVIINIVMIAYMIFTIWIL
;
A
#
# COMPACT_ATOMS: atom_id res chain seq x y z
N MET A 1 16.02 23.63 -16.63
CA MET A 1 15.38 22.43 -16.05
C MET A 1 15.20 22.69 -14.56
N ASN A 2 13.98 23.03 -14.11
CA ASN A 2 13.73 23.25 -12.69
C ASN A 2 13.76 21.90 -11.96
N ASP A 3 14.65 21.80 -10.97
CA ASP A 3 14.72 20.75 -9.95
C ASP A 3 13.41 20.73 -9.15
N GLN A 4 12.34 20.14 -9.69
CA GLN A 4 11.11 19.90 -8.92
C GLN A 4 11.32 18.67 -8.03
N GLN A 5 12.08 18.86 -6.95
CA GLN A 5 11.99 17.98 -5.80
C GLN A 5 10.52 17.90 -5.38
N THR A 6 10.01 16.67 -5.31
CA THR A 6 8.63 16.49 -4.83
C THR A 6 8.65 16.21 -3.35
N THR A 7 7.68 16.81 -2.66
CA THR A 7 7.64 16.74 -1.21
C THR A 7 7.07 15.42 -0.78
N LEU A 8 7.60 14.87 0.32
CA LEU A 8 7.04 13.72 1.00
C LEU A 8 5.52 13.88 1.29
N LYS A 9 5.10 15.12 1.59
CA LYS A 9 3.70 15.50 1.78
C LYS A 9 2.83 15.16 0.56
N GLN A 10 3.34 15.31 -0.65
CA GLN A 10 2.58 15.00 -1.87
C GLN A 10 2.29 13.50 -1.98
N TRP A 11 3.29 12.67 -1.68
CA TRP A 11 3.21 11.22 -1.79
C TRP A 11 2.36 10.56 -0.70
N LEU A 12 2.43 11.05 0.54
CA LEU A 12 1.84 10.37 1.69
C LEU A 12 0.65 11.10 2.32
N VAL A 13 0.40 12.36 1.94
CA VAL A 13 -0.69 13.16 2.50
C VAL A 13 -1.63 13.63 1.39
N SER A 14 -1.22 14.55 0.53
CA SER A 14 -2.17 15.22 -0.37
C SER A 14 -2.74 14.30 -1.44
N THR A 15 -1.94 13.42 -2.04
CA THR A 15 -2.42 12.49 -3.08
C THR A 15 -3.30 11.38 -2.50
N PRO A 16 -2.93 10.71 -1.40
CA PRO A 16 -3.82 9.76 -0.73
C PRO A 16 -5.13 10.38 -0.22
N ILE A 17 -5.10 11.61 0.31
CA ILE A 17 -6.31 12.34 0.71
C ILE A 17 -7.18 12.65 -0.51
N PHE A 18 -6.58 13.10 -1.61
CA PHE A 18 -7.32 13.32 -2.84
C PHE A 18 -7.98 12.05 -3.36
N PHE A 19 -7.26 10.92 -3.34
CA PHE A 19 -7.82 9.60 -3.65
C PHE A 19 -9.00 9.26 -2.74
N ALA A 20 -8.87 9.48 -1.43
CA ALA A 20 -9.92 9.17 -0.47
C ALA A 20 -11.19 10.00 -0.71
N LEU A 21 -11.03 11.31 -0.89
CA LEU A 21 -12.14 12.22 -1.15
C LEU A 21 -12.83 11.93 -2.48
N THR A 22 -12.07 11.70 -3.55
CA THR A 22 -12.65 11.39 -4.87
C THR A 22 -13.37 10.05 -4.88
N SER A 23 -12.79 9.02 -4.28
CA SER A 23 -13.43 7.70 -4.15
C SER A 23 -14.69 7.78 -3.31
N PHE A 24 -14.65 8.51 -2.20
CA PHE A 24 -15.82 8.72 -1.34
C PHE A 24 -16.94 9.46 -2.08
N LEU A 25 -16.62 10.57 -2.76
CA LEU A 25 -17.59 11.33 -3.52
C LEU A 25 -18.23 10.50 -4.63
N PHE A 26 -17.45 9.73 -5.39
CA PHE A 26 -18.00 8.81 -6.39
C PHE A 26 -18.91 7.75 -5.76
N ALA A 27 -18.50 7.14 -4.65
CA ALA A 27 -19.30 6.13 -3.96
C ALA A 27 -20.63 6.71 -3.46
N VAL A 28 -20.63 7.91 -2.88
CA VAL A 28 -21.84 8.61 -2.43
C VAL A 28 -22.73 8.97 -3.61
N THR A 29 -22.19 9.59 -4.65
CA THR A 29 -22.96 9.96 -5.86
C THR A 29 -23.59 8.73 -6.51
N LEU A 30 -22.83 7.65 -6.67
CA LEU A 30 -23.34 6.40 -7.23
C LEU A 30 -24.44 5.79 -6.37
N SER A 31 -24.26 5.78 -5.04
CA SER A 31 -25.26 5.23 -4.11
C SER A 31 -26.55 6.03 -4.11
N VAL A 32 -26.46 7.36 -4.15
CA VAL A 32 -27.63 8.26 -4.24
C VAL A 32 -28.36 8.07 -5.56
N LEU A 33 -27.63 8.07 -6.69
CA LEU A 33 -28.23 7.86 -8.01
C LEU A 33 -28.91 6.49 -8.12
N ALA A 34 -28.25 5.44 -7.64
CA ALA A 34 -28.84 4.10 -7.66
C ALA A 34 -30.08 4.00 -6.77
N GLY A 35 -30.08 4.65 -5.60
CA GLY A 35 -31.24 4.72 -4.71
C GLY A 35 -32.44 5.47 -5.30
N LEU A 36 -32.20 6.42 -6.22
CA LEU A 36 -33.25 7.19 -6.90
C LEU A 36 -33.77 6.51 -8.18
N LEU A 37 -32.89 5.82 -8.92
CA LEU A 37 -33.17 5.37 -10.29
C LEU A 37 -33.40 3.86 -10.43
N MET A 38 -32.94 3.06 -9.47
CA MET A 38 -32.94 1.60 -9.59
C MET A 38 -33.88 0.94 -8.59
N PRO A 39 -34.57 -0.15 -8.99
CA PRO A 39 -35.37 -0.94 -8.06
C PRO A 39 -34.48 -1.58 -7.00
N LYS A 40 -35.01 -1.75 -5.78
CA LYS A 40 -34.29 -2.43 -4.68
C LYS A 40 -34.29 -3.94 -4.93
N SER A 41 -33.25 -4.42 -5.60
CA SER A 41 -33.05 -5.84 -5.93
C SER A 41 -31.60 -6.26 -5.67
N GLU A 42 -31.33 -7.57 -5.55
CA GLU A 42 -29.97 -8.10 -5.41
C GLU A 42 -29.09 -7.76 -6.61
N THR A 43 -29.69 -7.72 -7.81
CA THR A 43 -28.99 -7.31 -9.05
C THR A 43 -28.50 -5.87 -8.95
N THR A 44 -29.31 -4.98 -8.39
CA THR A 44 -28.93 -3.58 -8.15
C THR A 44 -27.74 -3.47 -7.20
N LEU A 45 -27.70 -4.30 -6.15
CA LEU A 45 -26.57 -4.32 -5.20
C LEU A 45 -25.27 -4.78 -5.87
N SER A 46 -25.33 -5.81 -6.72
CA SER A 46 -24.18 -6.30 -7.49
C SER A 46 -23.65 -5.25 -8.48
N ILE A 47 -24.55 -4.55 -9.17
CA ILE A 47 -24.20 -3.45 -10.09
C ILE A 47 -23.51 -2.31 -9.34
N ILE A 48 -24.06 -1.89 -8.20
CA ILE A 48 -23.46 -0.85 -7.34
C ILE A 48 -22.07 -1.30 -6.87
N GLY A 49 -21.93 -2.53 -6.39
CA GLY A 49 -20.65 -3.08 -5.93
C GLY A 49 -19.59 -3.07 -7.04
N THR A 50 -19.96 -3.50 -8.25
CA THR A 50 -19.06 -3.48 -9.41
C THR A 50 -18.67 -2.05 -9.80
N ALA A 51 -19.63 -1.14 -9.83
CA ALA A 51 -19.37 0.28 -10.12
C ALA A 51 -18.51 0.95 -9.03
N MET A 52 -18.64 0.56 -7.75
CA MET A 52 -17.74 1.02 -6.68
C MET A 52 -16.28 0.58 -6.93
N ILE A 53 -16.05 -0.64 -7.41
CA ILE A 53 -14.70 -1.10 -7.80
C ILE A 53 -14.16 -0.23 -8.95
N VAL A 54 -14.95 -0.01 -9.99
CA VAL A 54 -14.55 0.79 -11.16
C VAL A 54 -14.23 2.23 -10.76
N THR A 55 -15.08 2.88 -9.97
CA THR A 55 -14.84 4.25 -9.49
C THR A 55 -13.57 4.33 -8.61
N THR A 56 -13.31 3.32 -7.78
CA THR A 56 -12.05 3.23 -7.00
C THR A 56 -10.83 3.17 -7.92
N ILE A 57 -10.88 2.38 -9.00
CA ILE A 57 -9.80 2.31 -9.99
C ILE A 57 -9.60 3.66 -10.68
N ILE A 58 -10.69 4.32 -11.11
CA ILE A 58 -10.65 5.65 -11.73
C ILE A 58 -10.01 6.68 -10.79
N SER A 59 -10.44 6.74 -9.53
CA SER A 59 -9.83 7.61 -8.51
C SER A 59 -8.35 7.33 -8.33
N GLY A 60 -7.94 6.06 -8.35
CA GLY A 60 -6.54 5.65 -8.29
C GLY A 60 -5.72 6.20 -9.46
N ILE A 61 -6.23 6.07 -10.69
CA ILE A 61 -5.60 6.60 -11.90
C ILE A 61 -5.49 8.13 -11.83
N LEU A 62 -6.56 8.82 -11.41
CA LEU A 62 -6.57 10.27 -11.25
C LEU A 62 -5.56 10.74 -10.20
N ALA A 63 -5.45 10.02 -9.09
CA ALA A 63 -4.48 10.30 -8.03
C ALA A 63 -3.04 10.11 -8.52
N ILE A 64 -2.74 9.00 -9.21
CA ILE A 64 -1.40 8.73 -9.77
C ILE A 64 -0.97 9.82 -10.76
N ARG A 65 -1.89 10.32 -11.58
CA ARG A 65 -1.60 11.42 -12.54
C ARG A 65 -1.19 12.73 -11.87
N ARG A 66 -1.43 12.92 -10.57
CA ARG A 66 -1.00 14.09 -9.80
C ARG A 66 0.41 13.97 -9.23
N ILE A 67 1.03 12.81 -9.35
CA ILE A 67 2.38 12.57 -8.86
C ILE A 67 3.38 12.71 -10.02
N PRO A 68 4.55 13.33 -9.78
CA PRO A 68 5.64 13.34 -10.77
C PRO A 68 5.96 11.95 -11.31
N THR A 69 6.14 11.84 -12.62
CA THR A 69 6.55 10.60 -13.29
C THR A 69 8.07 10.42 -13.36
N HIS A 70 8.82 11.22 -12.59
CA HIS A 70 10.28 11.16 -12.57
C HIS A 70 10.80 9.82 -12.06
N LYS A 71 12.01 9.46 -12.50
CA LYS A 71 12.71 8.25 -12.06
C LYS A 71 12.87 8.26 -10.54
N MET A 72 12.27 7.28 -9.86
CA MET A 72 12.35 7.14 -8.40
C MET A 72 13.74 6.62 -7.98
N ASP A 73 14.41 7.35 -7.10
CA ASP A 73 15.68 6.93 -6.52
C ASP A 73 15.50 6.04 -5.29
N ARG A 74 16.59 5.41 -4.83
CA ARG A 74 16.54 4.51 -3.68
C ARG A 74 16.14 5.24 -2.39
N ALA A 75 16.63 6.46 -2.20
CA ALA A 75 16.28 7.29 -1.03
C ALA A 75 14.79 7.61 -0.98
N GLY A 76 14.20 7.99 -2.12
CA GLY A 76 12.76 8.27 -2.20
C GLY A 76 11.90 7.05 -1.89
N ILE A 77 12.20 5.89 -2.49
CA ILE A 77 11.39 4.68 -2.24
C ILE A 77 11.50 4.19 -0.80
N VAL A 78 12.71 4.17 -0.21
CA VAL A 78 12.89 3.75 1.19
C VAL A 78 12.14 4.68 2.14
N THR A 79 12.20 6.00 1.90
CA THR A 79 11.48 6.98 2.72
C THR A 79 9.97 6.76 2.64
N ILE A 80 9.42 6.61 1.43
CA ILE A 80 7.99 6.33 1.23
C ILE A 80 7.59 5.03 1.93
N PHE A 81 8.38 3.97 1.79
CA PHE A 81 8.10 2.66 2.36
C PHE A 81 8.13 2.67 3.89
N ASN A 82 9.17 3.26 4.49
CA ASN A 82 9.29 3.35 5.94
C ASN A 82 8.07 4.04 6.55
N ILE A 83 7.64 5.17 5.99
CA ILE A 83 6.50 5.92 6.53
C ILE A 83 5.18 5.22 6.21
N LYS A 84 5.00 4.67 5.01
CA LYS A 84 3.82 3.85 4.68
C LYS A 84 3.65 2.72 5.70
N MET A 85 4.73 2.01 6.02
CA MET A 85 4.67 0.91 6.97
C MET A 85 4.40 1.39 8.40
N ILE A 86 4.96 2.53 8.83
CA ILE A 86 4.60 3.15 10.12
C ILE A 86 3.11 3.50 10.15
N ILE A 87 2.57 4.12 9.09
CA ILE A 87 1.14 4.42 8.98
C ILE A 87 0.33 3.13 9.10
N LEU A 88 0.69 2.07 8.38
CA LEU A 88 -0.02 0.79 8.42
C LEU A 88 0.02 0.14 9.81
N VAL A 89 1.16 0.15 10.50
CA VAL A 89 1.29 -0.36 11.87
C VAL A 89 0.40 0.45 12.84
N LEU A 90 0.47 1.78 12.79
CA LEU A 90 -0.37 2.65 13.63
C LEU A 90 -1.86 2.39 13.39
N MET A 91 -2.27 2.23 12.13
CA MET A 91 -3.66 1.93 11.77
C MET A 91 -4.11 0.56 12.27
N SER A 92 -3.20 -0.41 12.25
CA SER A 92 -3.49 -1.74 12.76
C SER A 92 -3.65 -1.74 14.29
N VAL A 93 -2.84 -0.95 15.00
CA VAL A 93 -3.00 -0.69 16.44
C VAL A 93 -4.34 0.00 16.74
N ILE A 94 -4.71 1.03 15.97
CA ILE A 94 -6.02 1.70 16.12
C ILE A 94 -7.16 0.70 15.89
N SER A 95 -7.06 -0.12 14.85
CA SER A 95 -8.06 -1.14 14.53
C SER A 95 -8.19 -2.17 15.65
N LEU A 96 -7.09 -2.54 16.30
CA LEU A 96 -7.07 -3.43 17.46
C LEU A 96 -7.79 -2.83 18.66
N ILE A 97 -7.49 -1.56 18.97
CA ILE A 97 -8.17 -0.84 20.06
C ILE A 97 -9.67 -0.79 19.78
N MET A 98 -10.07 -0.53 18.53
CA MET A 98 -11.49 -0.57 18.14
C MET A 98 -12.08 -1.98 18.26
N ALA A 99 -11.34 -3.01 17.85
CA ALA A 99 -11.80 -4.39 17.91
C ALA A 99 -12.04 -4.88 19.34
N PHE A 100 -11.11 -4.60 20.27
CA PHE A 100 -11.29 -4.93 21.70
C PHE A 100 -12.41 -4.14 22.36
N ASN A 101 -12.74 -2.96 21.83
CA ASN A 101 -13.83 -2.14 22.33
C ASN A 101 -15.08 -2.24 21.45
N LEU A 102 -15.20 -3.25 20.56
CA LEU A 102 -16.33 -3.35 19.62
C LEU A 102 -17.68 -3.40 20.33
N VAL A 103 -17.80 -4.22 21.38
CA VAL A 103 -19.07 -4.38 22.11
C VAL A 103 -19.43 -3.10 22.89
N PRO A 104 -18.54 -2.50 23.70
CA PRO A 104 -18.79 -1.19 24.31
C PRO A 104 -19.09 -0.10 23.29
N LEU A 105 -18.36 -0.07 22.17
CA LEU A 105 -18.54 0.91 21.09
C LEU A 105 -19.90 0.73 20.41
N GLN A 106 -20.32 -0.50 20.12
CA GLN A 106 -21.64 -0.80 19.56
C GLN A 106 -22.76 -0.39 20.50
N MET A 107 -22.65 -0.73 21.78
CA MET A 107 -23.64 -0.32 22.80
C MET A 107 -23.70 1.20 22.95
N TRP A 108 -22.56 1.87 22.95
CA TRP A 108 -22.48 3.33 22.97
C TRP A 108 -23.07 3.98 21.71
N LEU A 109 -22.76 3.44 20.52
CA LEU A 109 -23.36 3.89 19.26
C LEU A 109 -24.88 3.70 19.25
N LEU A 110 -25.38 2.56 19.74
CA LEU A 110 -26.82 2.31 19.87
C LEU A 110 -27.48 3.35 20.79
N THR A 111 -26.85 3.69 21.93
CA THR A 111 -27.38 4.75 22.82
C THR A 111 -27.34 6.14 22.18
N LEU A 112 -26.33 6.45 21.37
CA LEU A 112 -26.28 7.70 20.61
C LEU A 112 -27.39 7.75 19.55
N MET A 113 -27.65 6.64 18.85
CA MET A 113 -28.66 6.59 17.79
C MET A 113 -30.11 6.75 18.30
N GLN A 114 -30.35 6.75 19.62
CA GLN A 114 -31.67 7.01 20.20
C GLN A 114 -32.09 8.49 20.13
N ASN A 115 -31.16 9.42 19.89
CA ASN A 115 -31.44 10.85 19.77
C ASN A 115 -30.90 11.44 18.45
N PRO A 116 -31.55 12.47 17.88
CA PRO A 116 -31.13 13.08 16.61
C PRO A 116 -29.65 13.52 16.59
N THR A 117 -29.16 14.07 17.69
CA THR A 117 -27.75 14.48 17.84
C THR A 117 -26.79 13.30 17.73
N GLY A 118 -27.12 12.15 18.33
CA GLY A 118 -26.24 10.99 18.27
C GLY A 118 -26.33 10.23 16.95
N ILE A 119 -27.44 10.33 16.21
CA ILE A 119 -27.50 9.89 14.80
C ILE A 119 -26.49 10.69 13.94
N ILE A 120 -26.43 12.01 14.12
CA ILE A 120 -25.47 12.87 13.40
C ILE A 120 -24.03 12.49 13.77
N ILE A 121 -23.74 12.31 15.06
CA ILE A 121 -22.40 11.92 15.53
C ILE A 121 -22.00 10.55 14.97
N GLY A 122 -22.89 9.56 15.00
CA GLY A 122 -22.65 8.22 14.45
C GLY A 122 -22.40 8.25 12.95
N PHE A 123 -23.17 9.04 12.20
CA PHE A 123 -22.96 9.23 10.77
C PHE A 123 -21.60 9.87 10.47
N LEU A 124 -21.23 10.95 11.18
CA LEU A 124 -19.93 11.60 11.02
C LEU A 124 -18.77 10.64 11.34
N LEU A 125 -18.90 9.83 12.38
CA LEU A 125 -17.90 8.82 12.72
C LEU A 125 -17.74 7.79 11.61
N ALA A 126 -18.85 7.28 11.05
CA ALA A 126 -18.82 6.34 9.94
C ALA A 126 -18.13 6.94 8.70
N VAL A 127 -18.45 8.19 8.35
CA VAL A 127 -17.79 8.91 7.25
C VAL A 127 -16.29 9.06 7.50
N CYS A 128 -15.88 9.44 8.71
CA CYS A 128 -14.48 9.55 9.09
C CYS A 128 -13.73 8.21 8.96
N LEU A 129 -14.34 7.10 9.39
CA LEU A 129 -13.75 5.77 9.27
C LEU A 129 -13.60 5.35 7.82
N VAL A 130 -14.63 5.56 6.98
CA VAL A 130 -14.56 5.25 5.54
C VAL A 130 -13.47 6.08 4.85
N LEU A 131 -13.39 7.38 5.13
CA LEU A 131 -12.35 8.25 4.58
C LEU A 131 -10.94 7.82 5.04
N LEU A 132 -10.80 7.37 6.29
CA LEU A 132 -9.54 6.84 6.81
C LEU A 132 -9.14 5.54 6.08
N SER A 133 -10.07 4.61 5.89
CA SER A 133 -9.83 3.38 5.12
C SER A 133 -9.44 3.67 3.67
N LEU A 134 -10.13 4.60 3.01
CA LEU A 134 -9.78 5.02 1.66
C LEU A 134 -8.42 5.74 1.61
N TYR A 135 -8.07 6.51 2.64
CA TYR A 135 -6.74 7.12 2.76
C TYR A 135 -5.64 6.04 2.83
N ILE A 136 -5.84 4.99 3.64
CA ILE A 136 -4.89 3.87 3.75
C ILE A 136 -4.74 3.14 2.41
N LEU A 137 -5.86 2.91 1.71
CA LEU A 137 -5.84 2.35 0.37
C LEU A 137 -5.08 3.26 -0.60
N GLY A 138 -5.29 4.57 -0.52
CA GLY A 138 -4.55 5.57 -1.29
C GLY A 138 -3.05 5.51 -1.03
N VAL A 139 -2.61 5.48 0.23
CA VAL A 139 -1.18 5.32 0.61
C VAL A 139 -0.62 4.02 0.03
N THR A 140 -1.40 2.96 0.03
CA THR A 140 -1.00 1.65 -0.54
C THR A 140 -0.79 1.73 -2.05
N ILE A 141 -1.71 2.36 -2.79
CA ILE A 141 -1.59 2.63 -4.23
C ILE A 141 -0.35 3.49 -4.51
N MET A 142 -0.09 4.53 -3.72
CA MET A 142 1.11 5.36 -3.90
C MET A 142 2.40 4.57 -3.67
N GLY A 143 2.40 3.63 -2.73
CA GLY A 143 3.50 2.68 -2.54
C GLY A 143 3.75 1.79 -3.76
N PHE A 144 2.68 1.23 -4.35
CA PHE A 144 2.80 0.46 -5.60
C PHE A 144 3.32 1.32 -6.76
N TRP A 145 2.87 2.56 -6.86
CA TRP A 145 3.37 3.49 -7.88
C TRP A 145 4.86 3.82 -7.69
N ALA A 146 5.32 4.00 -6.44
CA ALA A 146 6.74 4.19 -6.15
C ALA A 146 7.58 2.96 -6.56
N CYS A 147 7.10 1.75 -6.27
CA CYS A 147 7.71 0.51 -6.76
C CYS A 147 7.76 0.45 -8.28
N PHE A 148 6.64 0.77 -8.95
CA PHE A 148 6.57 0.80 -10.41
C PHE A 148 7.63 1.74 -10.98
N LEU A 149 7.72 2.98 -10.50
CA LEU A 149 8.73 3.94 -10.96
C LEU A 149 10.16 3.42 -10.71
N ARG A 150 10.42 2.82 -9.55
CA ARG A 150 11.74 2.26 -9.20
C ARG A 150 12.10 1.08 -10.10
N ALA A 151 11.18 0.15 -10.32
CA ALA A 151 11.36 -0.98 -11.22
C ALA A 151 11.68 -0.52 -12.66
N ARG A 152 11.04 0.56 -13.13
CA ARG A 152 11.38 1.19 -14.40
C ARG A 152 12.80 1.78 -14.40
N THR A 153 13.27 2.34 -13.29
CA THR A 153 14.68 2.79 -13.18
C THR A 153 15.70 1.66 -13.22
N MET A 154 15.29 0.45 -12.83
CA MET A 154 16.10 -0.78 -12.84
C MET A 154 16.01 -1.53 -14.18
N ASN A 155 15.41 -0.93 -15.21
CA ASN A 155 15.22 -1.53 -16.54
C ASN A 155 14.43 -2.84 -16.52
N ILE A 156 13.50 -3.02 -15.57
CA ILE A 156 12.60 -4.17 -15.58
C ILE A 156 11.57 -4.01 -16.71
N PRO A 157 11.35 -5.04 -17.56
CA PRO A 157 10.33 -5.01 -18.61
C PRO A 157 8.93 -4.74 -18.06
N LEU A 158 8.15 -3.92 -18.77
CA LEU A 158 6.83 -3.46 -18.29
C LEU A 158 5.88 -4.61 -17.95
N TRP A 159 5.85 -5.64 -18.80
CA TRP A 159 4.97 -6.79 -18.58
C TRP A 159 5.33 -7.55 -17.30
N LYS A 160 6.63 -7.68 -16.96
CA LYS A 160 7.06 -8.31 -15.70
C LYS A 160 6.61 -7.51 -14.50
N ILE A 161 6.64 -6.18 -14.60
CA ILE A 161 6.16 -5.27 -13.56
C ILE A 161 4.65 -5.44 -13.35
N ILE A 162 3.87 -5.44 -14.44
CA ILE A 162 2.42 -5.60 -14.34
C ILE A 162 2.06 -6.96 -13.74
N CYS A 163 2.72 -8.04 -14.17
CA CYS A 163 2.46 -9.38 -13.67
C CYS A 163 3.01 -9.65 -12.25
N SER A 164 3.85 -8.79 -11.70
CA SER A 164 4.39 -8.92 -10.33
C SER A 164 3.68 -8.05 -9.29
N ILE A 165 2.74 -7.20 -9.70
CA ILE A 165 1.96 -6.32 -8.83
C ILE A 165 0.66 -6.95 -8.25
N PRO A 166 -0.04 -7.92 -8.89
CA PRO A 166 -1.39 -8.29 -8.44
C PRO A 166 -1.37 -8.96 -7.04
N PHE A 167 -2.37 -8.62 -6.22
CA PHE A 167 -2.68 -9.22 -4.91
C PHE A 167 -1.64 -9.04 -3.78
N GLY A 168 -1.09 -7.83 -3.60
CA GLY A 168 -0.45 -7.44 -2.33
C GLY A 168 0.96 -7.99 -2.08
N PHE A 169 1.44 -8.93 -2.90
CA PHE A 169 2.82 -9.43 -2.89
C PHE A 169 3.66 -8.80 -4.00
N ASP A 170 3.70 -7.46 -4.03
CA ASP A 170 4.55 -6.72 -4.96
C ASP A 170 6.02 -6.98 -4.67
N MET A 171 6.60 -8.05 -5.22
CA MET A 171 7.98 -8.40 -4.92
C MET A 171 8.97 -7.34 -5.43
N LEU A 172 8.55 -6.36 -6.23
CA LEU A 172 9.44 -5.31 -6.74
C LEU A 172 9.83 -4.27 -5.69
N TRP A 173 9.34 -4.38 -4.45
CA TRP A 173 9.89 -3.59 -3.33
C TRP A 173 11.28 -4.09 -2.88
N VAL A 174 11.61 -5.39 -3.00
CA VAL A 174 12.89 -5.96 -2.53
C VAL A 174 14.09 -5.30 -3.24
N PRO A 175 14.11 -5.15 -4.58
CA PRO A 175 15.18 -4.44 -5.26
C PRO A 175 15.26 -2.97 -4.86
N GLY A 176 14.10 -2.34 -4.63
CA GLY A 176 13.99 -0.94 -4.22
C GLY A 176 14.57 -0.66 -2.85
N TYR A 177 14.41 -1.61 -1.93
CA TYR A 177 14.76 -1.47 -0.52
C TYR A 177 16.16 -2.02 -0.20
N PHE A 178 16.47 -3.24 -0.65
CA PHE A 178 17.67 -3.96 -0.22
C PHE A 178 18.89 -3.75 -1.11
N ILE A 179 18.72 -3.48 -2.41
CA ILE A 179 19.88 -3.43 -3.31
C ILE A 179 20.62 -2.11 -3.14
N PRO A 180 21.93 -2.16 -2.82
CA PRO A 180 22.77 -0.96 -2.76
C PRO A 180 22.74 -0.21 -4.09
N ALA A 181 22.33 1.06 -4.05
CA ALA A 181 22.47 1.97 -5.17
C ALA A 181 23.27 3.18 -4.69
N LYS A 182 24.05 3.81 -5.59
CA LYS A 182 24.74 5.07 -5.29
C LYS A 182 23.71 6.09 -4.79
N GLN A 183 23.92 6.61 -3.59
CA GLN A 183 23.03 7.59 -2.98
C GLN A 183 23.05 8.87 -3.82
N SER A 184 21.86 9.34 -4.23
CA SER A 184 21.76 10.61 -4.94
C SER A 184 22.08 11.73 -3.96
N LYS A 185 22.92 12.70 -4.36
CA LYS A 185 23.17 13.92 -3.59
C LYS A 185 21.91 14.78 -3.40
N LYS A 186 20.91 14.62 -4.29
CA LYS A 186 19.59 15.25 -4.22
C LYS A 186 18.53 14.15 -4.35
N PRO A 187 17.90 13.71 -3.24
CA PRO A 187 16.86 12.68 -3.32
C PRO A 187 15.63 13.20 -4.06
N VAL A 188 14.93 12.31 -4.77
CA VAL A 188 13.73 12.67 -5.57
C VAL A 188 12.55 13.05 -4.68
N VAL A 189 12.49 12.41 -3.51
CA VAL A 189 11.54 12.72 -2.44
C VAL A 189 12.32 13.38 -1.30
N ALA A 190 12.11 14.69 -1.12
CA ALA A 190 12.74 15.42 -0.04
C ALA A 190 11.94 15.27 1.27
N THR A 191 12.66 15.06 2.38
CA THR A 191 12.11 15.11 3.73
C THR A 191 12.86 16.15 4.55
N ASN A 192 12.12 17.03 5.22
CA ASN A 192 12.67 18.02 6.15
C ASN A 192 12.59 17.53 7.60
N ILE A 193 12.09 16.31 7.83
CA ILE A 193 11.83 15.76 9.16
C ILE A 193 13.03 14.91 9.59
N LYS A 194 13.76 15.39 10.62
CA LYS A 194 15.03 14.79 11.09
C LYS A 194 14.93 13.31 11.46
N TRP A 195 13.87 12.89 12.15
CA TRP A 195 13.75 11.48 12.56
C TRP A 195 13.53 10.56 11.35
N ILE A 196 12.84 11.04 10.30
CA ILE A 196 12.63 10.30 9.05
C ILE A 196 13.95 10.19 8.29
N SER A 197 14.71 11.29 8.16
CA SER A 197 16.02 11.23 7.52
C SER A 197 16.96 10.29 8.27
N ASN A 198 17.00 10.35 9.60
CA ASN A 198 17.83 9.45 10.41
C ASN A 198 17.44 7.97 10.23
N LEU A 199 16.14 7.65 10.20
CA LEU A 199 15.66 6.30 9.97
C LEU A 199 16.04 5.81 8.57
N THR A 200 15.87 6.65 7.55
CA THR A 200 16.26 6.38 6.18
C THR A 200 17.77 6.15 6.05
N ASP A 201 18.60 7.01 6.65
CA ASP A 201 20.06 6.88 6.64
C ASP A 201 20.54 5.64 7.41
N TRP A 202 19.91 5.33 8.55
CA TRP A 202 20.16 4.11 9.30
C TRP A 202 19.82 2.86 8.47
N THR A 203 18.72 2.88 7.72
CA THR A 203 18.32 1.82 6.78
C THR A 203 19.38 1.63 5.68
N PHE A 204 20.02 2.72 5.24
CA PHE A 204 21.07 2.67 4.21
C PHE A 204 22.42 2.19 4.70
N THR A 205 22.69 2.31 6.00
CA THR A 205 24.03 2.05 6.55
C THR A 205 24.46 0.59 6.37
N ARG A 206 23.53 -0.37 6.54
CA ARG A 206 23.80 -1.81 6.39
C ARG A 206 22.58 -2.55 5.86
N LEU A 207 22.81 -3.57 5.03
CA LEU A 207 21.74 -4.47 4.55
C LEU A 207 20.98 -5.13 5.71
N SER A 208 21.67 -5.44 6.81
CA SER A 208 21.07 -5.95 8.04
C SER A 208 20.05 -5.00 8.68
N ASN A 209 20.28 -3.68 8.60
CA ASN A 209 19.37 -2.68 9.17
C ASN A 209 18.07 -2.64 8.36
N ALA A 210 18.18 -2.66 7.04
CA ALA A 210 17.02 -2.82 6.16
C ALA A 210 16.28 -4.13 6.43
N GLY A 211 17.00 -5.24 6.62
CA GLY A 211 16.42 -6.56 6.92
C GLY A 211 15.65 -6.54 8.23
N PHE A 212 16.25 -5.97 9.28
CA PHE A 212 15.64 -5.81 10.59
C PHE A 212 14.40 -4.93 10.55
N LEU A 213 14.49 -3.74 9.92
CA LEU A 213 13.36 -2.83 9.81
C LEU A 213 12.19 -3.49 9.09
N PHE A 214 12.48 -4.17 7.99
CA PHE A 214 11.45 -4.85 7.23
C PHE A 214 10.82 -6.01 8.00
N ALA A 215 11.62 -6.83 8.71
CA ALA A 215 11.12 -7.90 9.56
C ALA A 215 10.26 -7.35 10.71
N ALA A 216 10.69 -6.29 11.38
CA ALA A 216 9.94 -5.62 12.44
C ALA A 216 8.59 -5.10 11.93
N LEU A 217 8.56 -4.56 10.71
CA LEU A 217 7.33 -4.06 10.09
C LEU A 217 6.41 -5.17 9.58
N ILE A 218 6.95 -6.28 9.05
CA ILE A 218 6.15 -7.49 8.74
C ILE A 218 5.53 -8.03 10.02
N ILE A 219 6.30 -8.18 11.10
CA ILE A 219 5.77 -8.68 12.37
C ILE A 219 4.71 -7.71 12.90
N GLY A 220 5.00 -6.41 12.88
CA GLY A 220 4.08 -5.37 13.34
C GLY A 220 2.76 -5.35 12.56
N THR A 221 2.79 -5.51 11.24
CA THR A 221 1.57 -5.60 10.41
C THR A 221 0.93 -7.00 10.45
N GLY A 222 1.75 -8.03 10.67
CA GLY A 222 1.40 -9.44 10.66
C GLY A 222 0.62 -9.90 11.88
N ILE A 223 0.81 -9.24 13.03
CA ILE A 223 -0.05 -9.36 14.21
C ILE A 223 -1.54 -9.19 13.83
N PHE A 224 -1.85 -8.47 12.75
CA PHE A 224 -3.20 -8.10 12.35
C PHE A 224 -3.70 -8.76 11.07
N ASN A 225 -2.79 -9.08 10.14
CA ASN A 225 -3.15 -9.75 8.88
C ASN A 225 -3.23 -11.29 9.02
N GLY A 226 -2.80 -11.82 10.16
CA GLY A 226 -2.83 -13.24 10.48
C GLY A 226 -1.46 -13.92 10.40
N LEU A 227 -1.32 -15.02 11.14
CA LEU A 227 -0.06 -15.76 11.23
C LEU A 227 0.39 -16.27 9.86
N THR A 228 -0.55 -16.76 9.04
CA THR A 228 -0.26 -17.30 7.69
C THR A 228 0.37 -16.26 6.76
N THR A 229 -0.20 -15.05 6.68
CA THR A 229 0.35 -13.97 5.83
C THR A 229 1.71 -13.49 6.33
N THR A 230 1.91 -13.51 7.65
CA THR A 230 3.17 -13.12 8.29
C THR A 230 4.28 -14.11 7.98
N LEU A 231 4.01 -15.41 8.20
CA LEU A 231 4.95 -16.48 7.90
C LEU A 231 5.29 -16.53 6.41
N LEU A 232 4.30 -16.34 5.54
CA LEU A 232 4.54 -16.29 4.10
C LEU A 232 5.45 -15.11 3.72
N SER A 233 5.19 -13.92 4.26
CA SER A 233 5.99 -12.71 3.99
C SER A 233 7.43 -12.85 4.51
N LEU A 234 7.61 -13.42 5.70
CA LEU A 234 8.93 -13.72 6.27
C LEU A 234 9.66 -14.80 5.46
N SER A 235 8.95 -15.81 4.97
CA SER A 235 9.53 -16.88 4.13
C SER A 235 10.04 -16.33 2.81
N ILE A 236 9.27 -15.43 2.17
CA ILE A 236 9.67 -14.73 0.94
C ILE A 236 10.91 -13.86 1.21
N LEU A 237 10.91 -13.09 2.31
CA LEU A 237 12.06 -12.29 2.71
C LEU A 237 13.33 -13.14 2.88
N LEU A 238 13.20 -14.27 3.58
CA LEU A 238 14.32 -15.17 3.87
C LEU A 238 14.85 -15.82 2.59
N LEU A 239 13.97 -16.25 1.68
CA LEU A 239 14.35 -16.77 0.36
C LEU A 239 15.18 -15.75 -0.42
N PHE A 240 14.76 -14.48 -0.45
CA PHE A 240 15.51 -13.43 -1.14
C PHE A 240 16.80 -13.06 -0.42
N ALA A 241 16.83 -13.06 0.91
CA ALA A 241 18.05 -12.83 1.68
C ALA A 241 19.12 -13.89 1.36
N ILE A 242 18.75 -15.17 1.37
CA ILE A 242 19.65 -16.27 1.00
C ILE A 242 20.13 -16.11 -0.44
N TRP A 243 19.24 -15.75 -1.36
CA TRP A 243 19.60 -15.56 -2.76
C TRP A 243 20.60 -14.41 -2.95
N ILE A 244 20.39 -13.27 -2.29
CA ILE A 244 21.34 -12.14 -2.29
C ILE A 244 22.69 -12.58 -1.70
N MET A 245 22.70 -13.32 -0.59
CA MET A 245 23.92 -13.83 0.04
C MET A 245 24.71 -14.76 -0.88
N GLN A 246 24.04 -15.62 -1.65
CA GLN A 246 24.69 -16.56 -2.57
C GLN A 246 25.19 -15.90 -3.86
N MET A 247 24.44 -14.96 -4.43
CA MET A 247 24.86 -14.29 -5.68
C MET A 247 25.84 -13.13 -5.44
N GLY A 248 25.74 -12.46 -4.30
CA GLY A 248 26.38 -11.19 -4.01
C GLY A 248 25.70 -10.00 -4.71
N ASP A 249 25.80 -8.83 -4.09
CA ASP A 249 25.06 -7.61 -4.47
C ASP A 249 25.21 -7.24 -5.96
N LYS A 250 26.45 -7.25 -6.48
CA LYS A 250 26.73 -6.83 -7.86
C LYS A 250 26.12 -7.74 -8.91
N LYS A 251 26.10 -9.06 -8.66
CA LYS A 251 25.54 -10.04 -9.58
C LYS A 251 24.02 -10.02 -9.52
N PHE A 252 23.48 -9.84 -8.32
CA PHE A 252 22.05 -9.67 -8.11
C PHE A 252 21.52 -8.41 -8.81
N GLU A 253 22.23 -7.27 -8.68
CA GLU A 253 21.89 -6.01 -9.35
C GLU A 253 21.78 -6.16 -10.87
N LYS A 254 22.74 -6.86 -11.50
CA LYS A 254 22.72 -7.13 -12.94
C LYS A 254 21.56 -8.03 -13.38
N ASN A 255 21.04 -8.87 -12.49
CA ASN A 255 20.00 -9.84 -12.77
C ASN A 255 18.57 -9.39 -12.39
N ILE A 256 18.39 -8.18 -11.83
CA ILE A 256 17.09 -7.67 -11.37
C ILE A 256 16.03 -7.73 -12.48
N GLY A 257 16.33 -7.17 -13.66
CA GLY A 257 15.39 -7.12 -14.78
C GLY A 257 15.10 -8.48 -15.42
N ASN A 258 15.95 -9.47 -15.14
CA ASN A 258 15.85 -10.79 -15.73
C ASN A 258 15.36 -11.83 -14.72
N THR A 259 16.27 -12.57 -14.08
CA THR A 259 15.92 -13.71 -13.21
C THR A 259 15.03 -13.30 -12.05
N TYR A 260 15.35 -12.20 -11.38
CA TYR A 260 14.55 -11.72 -10.24
C TYR A 260 13.11 -11.41 -10.63
N ALA A 261 12.93 -10.55 -11.64
CA ALA A 261 11.61 -10.16 -12.10
C ALA A 261 10.81 -11.34 -12.65
N THR A 262 11.46 -12.33 -13.29
CA THR A 262 10.79 -13.56 -13.72
C THR A 262 10.33 -14.40 -12.52
N THR A 263 11.17 -14.59 -11.50
CA THR A 263 10.79 -15.31 -10.27
C THR A 263 9.63 -14.61 -9.56
N ALA A 264 9.64 -13.28 -9.49
CA ALA A 264 8.55 -12.50 -8.91
C ALA A 264 7.22 -12.74 -9.64
N VAL A 265 7.23 -12.83 -10.97
CA VAL A 265 6.04 -13.17 -11.77
C VAL A 265 5.58 -14.59 -11.47
N ILE A 266 6.49 -15.56 -11.44
CA ILE A 266 6.15 -16.97 -11.17
C ILE A 266 5.49 -17.10 -9.80
N ILE A 267 6.06 -16.50 -8.75
CA ILE A 267 5.48 -16.60 -7.40
C ILE A 267 4.09 -15.95 -7.37
N ASN A 268 3.89 -14.80 -8.02
CA ASN A 268 2.56 -14.18 -8.10
C ASN A 268 1.53 -15.07 -8.82
N ILE A 269 1.91 -15.73 -9.93
CA ILE A 269 1.02 -16.68 -10.62
C ILE A 269 0.66 -17.85 -9.70
N VAL A 270 1.63 -18.42 -8.99
CA VAL A 270 1.39 -19.52 -8.02
C VAL A 270 0.46 -19.07 -6.90
N MET A 271 0.66 -17.87 -6.36
CA MET A 271 -0.20 -17.30 -5.32
C MET A 271 -1.63 -17.07 -5.80
N ILE A 272 -1.81 -16.60 -7.04
CA ILE A 272 -3.13 -16.45 -7.66
C ILE A 272 -3.80 -17.81 -7.83
N ALA A 273 -3.09 -18.80 -8.36
CA ALA A 273 -3.61 -20.16 -8.51
C ALA A 273 -4.04 -20.75 -7.16
N TYR A 274 -3.22 -20.56 -6.12
CA TYR A 274 -3.54 -20.98 -4.76
C TYR A 274 -4.80 -20.30 -4.22
N MET A 275 -4.95 -18.97 -4.40
CA MET A 275 -6.13 -18.22 -3.97
C MET A 275 -7.40 -18.69 -4.70
N ILE A 276 -7.35 -18.89 -6.02
CA ILE A 276 -8.47 -19.41 -6.79
C ILE A 276 -8.87 -20.80 -6.30
N PHE A 277 -7.89 -21.68 -6.08
CA PHE A 277 -8.11 -23.04 -5.60
C PHE A 277 -8.73 -23.08 -4.19
N THR A 278 -8.24 -22.23 -3.28
CA THR A 278 -8.80 -22.15 -1.92
C THR A 278 -10.22 -21.59 -1.89
N ILE A 279 -10.54 -20.60 -2.75
CA ILE A 279 -11.91 -20.09 -2.90
C ILE A 279 -12.85 -21.14 -3.49
N TRP A 280 -12.36 -22.03 -4.38
CA TRP A 280 -13.18 -23.07 -5.02
C TRP A 280 -13.49 -24.27 -4.13
N ILE A 281 -12.70 -24.49 -3.07
CA ILE A 281 -12.85 -25.63 -2.14
C ILE A 281 -13.70 -25.26 -0.92
N LEU A 282 -13.82 -23.96 -0.63
CA LEU A 282 -14.69 -23.40 0.41
C LEU A 282 -16.09 -23.12 -0.14
#